data_AF-A0A2X4V0B0-F1
#
_entry.id   AF-A0A2X4V0B0-F1
#
_cell.length_a   1.000
_cell.length_b   1.000
_cell.length_c   1.000
_cell.angle_alpha   90.00
_cell.angle_beta   90.00
_cell.angle_gamma   90.00
#
_symmetry.space_group_name_H-M   'P 1'
#
loop_
_entity.id
_entity.type
_entity.pdbx_description
1 polymer ?
#
loop_
_entity_poly.entity_id
_entity_poly.type
_entity_poly.pdbx_seq_one_letter_code
_entity_poly.pdbx_strand_id
1 'polypeptide(L)'
;MFPINTIYIIFGSVAAVVAIALFIVFRKSNMLKKGAPALALAALAGVYMFCVNHVYIVTDDNSVDEYGLIMSSDFTLVNGSSIRLVPEKKIDKSWLVNNGSRRLVFETVIYGNTSKNPYDFELDGYKAIGLDNAIDYLFVTPPNSIKTKSKSATKGWLHR
;
A
#
# COMPACT_ATOMS: atom_id res chain seq x y z
N MET A 1 -0.60 -7.94 -11.54
CA MET A 1 -1.26 -7.20 -10.45
C MET A 1 -2.27 -8.12 -9.79
N PHE A 2 -2.40 -8.12 -8.45
CA PHE A 2 -3.35 -8.98 -7.73
C PHE A 2 -4.10 -8.19 -6.67
N PRO A 3 -5.36 -8.54 -6.33
CA PRO A 3 -6.08 -7.89 -5.23
C PRO A 3 -5.25 -7.94 -3.95
N ILE A 4 -5.21 -6.85 -3.17
CA ILE A 4 -4.33 -6.77 -2.01
C ILE A 4 -4.64 -7.87 -0.98
N ASN A 5 -5.93 -8.20 -0.82
CA ASN A 5 -6.38 -9.30 0.03
C ASN A 5 -5.79 -10.65 -0.40
N THR A 6 -5.67 -10.91 -1.70
CA THR A 6 -5.04 -12.13 -2.21
C THR A 6 -3.56 -12.17 -1.82
N ILE A 7 -2.86 -11.03 -1.88
CA ILE A 7 -1.46 -10.95 -1.47
C ILE A 7 -1.33 -11.20 0.04
N TYR A 8 -2.19 -10.60 0.86
CA TYR A 8 -2.23 -10.87 2.30
C TYR A 8 -2.45 -12.35 2.61
N ILE A 9 -3.37 -13.02 1.89
CA ILE A 9 -3.62 -14.45 2.05
C ILE A 9 -2.38 -15.27 1.68
N ILE A 10 -1.72 -14.96 0.56
CA ILE A 10 -0.50 -15.67 0.12
C ILE A 10 0.61 -15.52 1.16
N PHE A 11 0.92 -14.29 1.55
CA PHE A 11 1.99 -14.04 2.52
C PHE A 11 1.67 -14.61 3.90
N GLY A 12 0.42 -14.48 4.36
CA GLY A 12 -0.04 -15.09 5.62
C GLY A 12 0.09 -16.62 5.60
N SER A 13 -0.29 -17.25 4.49
CA SER A 13 -0.16 -18.71 4.33
C SER A 13 1.29 -19.16 4.30
N VAL A 14 2.16 -18.46 3.57
CA VAL A 14 3.60 -18.76 3.54
C VAL A 14 4.23 -18.58 4.92
N ALA A 15 3.91 -17.50 5.63
CA ALA A 15 4.40 -17.26 6.99
C ALA A 15 3.95 -18.37 7.95
N ALA A 16 2.70 -18.85 7.85
CA ALA A 16 2.20 -19.95 8.66
C ALA A 16 2.96 -21.27 8.38
N VAL A 17 3.16 -21.61 7.10
CA VAL A 17 3.94 -22.82 6.71
C VAL A 17 5.37 -22.74 7.24
N VAL A 18 6.02 -21.58 7.09
CA VAL A 18 7.38 -21.36 7.59
C VAL A 18 7.42 -21.48 9.11
N ALA A 19 6.45 -20.89 9.83
CA ALA A 19 6.35 -21.00 11.28
C ALA A 19 6.17 -22.46 11.75
N ILE A 20 5.34 -23.25 11.06
CA ILE A 20 5.15 -24.68 11.36
C ILE A 20 6.42 -25.48 11.08
N ALA A 21 7.05 -25.29 9.92
CA ALA A 21 8.29 -25.98 9.55
C ALA A 21 9.40 -25.69 10.56
N LEU A 22 9.55 -24.42 10.92
CA LEU A 22 10.43 -23.96 11.98
C LEU A 22 10.10 -24.69 13.29
N PHE A 23 8.85 -24.67 13.75
CA PHE A 23 8.42 -25.34 14.99
C PHE A 23 8.80 -26.84 15.01
N ILE A 24 8.59 -27.57 13.92
CA ILE A 24 8.95 -28.99 13.81
C ILE A 24 10.46 -29.19 13.94
N VAL A 25 11.26 -28.36 13.26
CA VAL A 25 12.73 -28.41 13.31
C VAL A 25 13.24 -28.09 14.72
N PHE A 26 12.69 -27.06 15.37
CA PHE A 26 13.06 -26.70 16.75
C PHE A 26 12.69 -27.78 17.77
N ARG A 27 11.56 -28.47 17.58
CA ARG A 27 11.18 -29.59 18.44
C ARG A 27 12.22 -30.73 18.40
N LYS A 28 12.93 -30.90 17.28
CA LYS A 28 13.92 -31.97 17.09
C LYS A 28 15.37 -31.55 17.38
N SER A 29 15.70 -30.25 17.39
CA SER A 29 17.07 -29.77 17.51
C SER A 29 17.21 -28.69 18.58
N ASN A 30 17.86 -29.03 19.69
CA ASN A 30 18.20 -28.09 20.78
C ASN A 30 19.27 -27.04 20.40
N MET A 31 19.91 -27.16 19.23
CA MET A 31 21.01 -26.29 18.82
C MET A 31 20.55 -24.97 18.18
N LEU A 32 19.36 -24.93 17.57
CA LEU A 32 18.82 -23.70 17.01
C LEU A 32 18.15 -22.89 18.15
N LYS A 33 18.98 -22.22 18.95
CA LYS A 33 18.51 -21.36 20.04
C LYS A 33 17.87 -20.07 19.49
N LYS A 34 16.79 -19.66 20.16
CA LYS A 34 16.14 -18.33 20.22
C LYS A 34 16.69 -17.28 19.23
N GLY A 35 16.01 -17.09 18.10
CA GLY A 35 16.25 -15.94 17.22
C GLY A 35 16.08 -16.24 15.73
N ALA A 36 16.54 -17.41 15.27
CA ALA A 36 16.41 -17.83 13.87
C ALA A 36 14.96 -17.79 13.31
N PRO A 37 13.90 -18.22 14.03
CA PRO A 37 12.54 -18.15 13.49
C PRO A 37 12.02 -16.71 13.41
N ALA A 38 12.38 -15.86 14.37
CA ALA A 38 12.06 -14.44 14.33
C ALA A 38 12.79 -13.75 13.16
N LEU A 39 14.04 -14.15 12.87
CA LEU A 39 14.82 -13.68 11.72
C LEU A 39 14.21 -14.12 10.38
N ALA A 40 13.75 -15.37 10.26
CA ALA A 40 13.08 -15.85 9.06
C ALA A 40 11.75 -15.13 8.80
N LEU A 41 10.95 -14.93 9.86
CA LEU A 41 9.71 -14.15 9.77
C LEU A 41 9.97 -12.67 9.46
N ALA A 42 11.01 -12.08 10.06
CA ALA A 42 11.43 -10.71 9.76
C ALA A 42 11.93 -10.56 8.32
N ALA A 43 12.66 -11.55 7.80
CA ALA A 43 13.08 -11.58 6.40
C ALA A 43 11.88 -11.66 5.45
N LEU A 44 10.88 -12.50 5.74
CA LEU A 44 9.64 -12.58 4.96
C LEU A 44 8.83 -11.27 5.00
N ALA A 45 8.71 -10.64 6.17
CA ALA A 45 8.07 -9.34 6.32
C ALA A 45 8.83 -8.24 5.56
N GLY A 46 10.16 -8.29 5.57
CA GLY A 46 11.01 -7.42 4.76
C GLY A 46 10.73 -7.61 3.26
N VAL A 47 10.72 -8.85 2.77
CA VAL A 47 10.40 -9.13 1.35
C VAL A 47 9.03 -8.57 0.97
N TYR A 48 8.01 -8.71 1.82
CA TYR A 48 6.71 -8.10 1.59
C TYR A 48 6.81 -6.58 1.42
N MET A 49 7.43 -5.89 2.39
CA MET A 49 7.51 -4.42 2.40
C MET A 49 8.35 -3.83 1.24
N PHE A 50 9.31 -4.60 0.70
CA PHE A 50 10.17 -4.12 -0.38
C PHE A 50 9.72 -4.56 -1.78
N CYS A 51 8.92 -5.62 -1.91
CA CYS A 51 8.56 -6.19 -3.21
C CYS A 51 7.11 -5.95 -3.65
N VAL A 52 6.24 -5.48 -2.75
CA VAL A 52 4.84 -5.20 -3.07
C VAL A 52 4.62 -3.69 -3.08
N ASN A 53 4.42 -3.11 -4.26
CA ASN A 53 3.93 -1.74 -4.39
C ASN A 53 2.40 -1.75 -4.32
N HIS A 54 1.80 -0.86 -3.54
CA HIS A 54 0.35 -0.74 -3.49
C HIS A 54 -0.16 0.01 -4.73
N VAL A 55 -1.33 -0.36 -5.26
CA VAL A 55 -1.99 0.31 -6.37
C VAL A 55 -3.42 0.58 -5.94
N TYR A 56 -3.78 1.86 -5.87
CA TYR A 56 -5.11 2.35 -5.55
C TYR A 56 -5.78 2.77 -6.86
N ILE A 57 -6.90 2.15 -7.18
CA ILE A 57 -7.70 2.45 -8.38
C ILE A 57 -8.99 3.09 -7.92
N VAL A 58 -9.21 4.34 -8.33
CA VAL A 58 -10.35 5.13 -7.88
C VAL A 58 -11.31 5.38 -9.03
N THR A 59 -12.60 5.15 -8.79
CA THR A 59 -13.68 5.31 -9.76
C THR A 59 -14.56 6.54 -9.46
N ASP A 60 -15.42 6.95 -10.39
CA ASP A 60 -16.23 8.18 -10.28
C ASP A 60 -17.26 8.16 -9.13
N ASP A 61 -17.64 6.98 -8.66
CA ASP A 61 -18.51 6.74 -7.50
C ASP A 61 -17.76 6.79 -6.16
N ASN A 62 -16.49 7.22 -6.15
CA ASN A 62 -15.61 7.22 -4.98
C ASN A 62 -15.41 5.82 -4.39
N SER A 63 -15.49 4.77 -5.20
CA SER A 63 -14.97 3.47 -4.80
C SER A 63 -13.44 3.44 -4.99
N VAL A 64 -12.74 2.73 -4.09
CA VAL A 64 -11.30 2.50 -4.18
C VAL A 64 -11.05 1.00 -4.12
N ASP A 65 -10.47 0.49 -5.18
CA ASP A 65 -9.95 -0.86 -5.23
C ASP A 65 -8.44 -0.85 -4.98
N GLU A 66 -7.98 -1.76 -4.13
CA GLU A 66 -6.59 -1.87 -3.75
C GLU A 66 -5.98 -3.17 -4.28
N TYR A 67 -4.85 -3.02 -4.97
CA TYR A 67 -4.08 -4.12 -5.54
C TYR A 67 -2.62 -4.02 -5.10
N GLY A 68 -1.91 -5.13 -5.13
CA GLY A 68 -0.46 -5.10 -5.09
C GLY A 68 0.18 -5.40 -6.45
N LEU A 69 1.27 -4.69 -6.69
CA LEU A 69 2.08 -4.73 -7.89
C LEU A 69 3.47 -5.28 -7.54
N ILE A 70 3.72 -6.51 -7.99
CA ILE A 70 4.98 -7.24 -7.78
C ILE A 70 5.85 -7.21 -9.05
N MET A 71 5.20 -7.09 -10.22
CA MET A 71 5.82 -7.01 -11.54
C MET A 71 5.08 -5.96 -12.37
N SER A 72 5.74 -5.44 -13.42
CA SER A 72 5.09 -4.48 -14.31
C SER A 72 3.81 -5.04 -14.90
N SER A 73 2.76 -4.23 -14.97
CA SER A 73 1.43 -4.62 -15.42
C SER A 73 0.84 -3.53 -16.28
N ASP A 74 0.21 -3.90 -17.38
CA ASP A 74 -0.67 -3.00 -18.12
C ASP A 74 -2.04 -3.01 -17.43
N PHE A 75 -2.61 -1.83 -17.24
CA PHE A 75 -3.97 -1.66 -16.73
C PHE A 75 -4.80 -0.87 -17.74
N THR A 76 -5.90 -1.47 -18.18
CA THR A 76 -6.83 -0.83 -19.10
C THR A 76 -7.86 -0.04 -18.30
N LEU A 77 -7.88 1.27 -18.54
CA LEU A 77 -8.82 2.22 -17.95
C LEU A 77 -10.20 2.06 -18.61
N VAL A 78 -11.26 2.55 -17.94
CA VAL A 78 -12.64 2.44 -18.45
C VAL A 78 -12.89 3.22 -19.74
N ASN A 79 -12.05 4.21 -20.06
CA ASN A 79 -12.09 4.92 -21.35
C ASN A 79 -11.38 4.16 -22.49
N GLY A 80 -10.83 2.98 -22.20
CA GLY A 80 -10.10 2.14 -23.16
C GLY A 80 -8.61 2.43 -23.31
N SER A 81 -8.07 3.48 -22.68
CA SER A 81 -6.62 3.71 -22.68
C SER A 81 -5.91 2.74 -21.73
N SER A 82 -4.63 2.47 -21.98
CA SER A 82 -3.82 1.60 -21.13
C SER A 82 -2.71 2.40 -20.45
N ILE A 83 -2.48 2.12 -19.18
CA ILE A 83 -1.35 2.65 -18.40
C ILE A 83 -0.41 1.51 -18.02
N ARG A 84 0.89 1.76 -18.11
CA ARG A 84 1.93 0.83 -17.66
C ARG A 84 2.29 1.15 -16.22
N LEU A 85 1.93 0.27 -15.30
CA LEU A 85 2.35 0.36 -13.91
C LEU A 85 3.65 -0.42 -13.74
N VAL A 86 4.67 0.23 -13.18
CA VAL A 86 5.99 -0.37 -12.95
C VAL A 86 6.29 -0.34 -11.46
N PRO A 87 6.62 -1.48 -10.82
CA PRO A 87 6.96 -1.51 -9.41
C PRO A 87 8.27 -0.74 -9.17
N GLU A 88 8.25 0.13 -8.16
CA GLU A 88 9.45 0.81 -7.68
C GLU A 88 10.10 0.01 -6.54
N LYS A 89 11.44 0.03 -6.45
CA LYS A 89 12.19 -0.62 -5.36
C LYS A 89 12.39 0.36 -4.20
N LYS A 90 11.31 0.90 -3.65
CA LYS A 90 11.34 1.84 -2.51
C LYS A 90 10.19 1.50 -1.56
N ILE A 91 10.47 1.61 -0.26
CA ILE A 91 9.50 1.35 0.81
C ILE A 91 8.34 2.35 0.68
N ASP A 92 7.12 1.89 0.94
CA ASP A 92 5.88 2.68 0.97
C ASP A 92 5.52 3.39 -0.35
N LYS A 93 6.12 2.95 -1.48
CA LYS A 93 5.69 3.39 -2.79
C LYS A 93 4.36 2.80 -3.15
N SER A 94 3.49 3.67 -3.65
CA SER A 94 2.20 3.27 -4.17
C SER A 94 1.90 3.94 -5.50
N TRP A 95 0.93 3.42 -6.24
CA TRP A 95 0.39 4.02 -7.44
C TRP A 95 -1.03 4.47 -7.15
N LEU A 96 -1.36 5.68 -7.56
CA LEU A 96 -2.74 6.17 -7.61
C LEU A 96 -3.17 6.21 -9.07
N VAL A 97 -4.26 5.53 -9.38
CA VAL A 97 -4.88 5.48 -10.70
C VAL A 97 -6.26 6.10 -10.61
N ASN A 98 -6.48 7.19 -11.33
CA ASN A 98 -7.80 7.76 -11.53
C ASN A 98 -8.48 7.06 -12.71
N ASN A 99 -9.33 6.07 -12.42
CA ASN A 99 -10.10 5.34 -13.41
C ASN A 99 -11.48 6.00 -13.66
N GLY A 100 -11.65 7.25 -13.24
CA GLY A 100 -12.84 8.06 -13.47
C GLY A 100 -12.59 9.20 -14.45
N SER A 101 -13.67 9.85 -14.85
CA SER A 101 -13.65 11.09 -15.65
C SER A 101 -13.35 12.33 -14.80
N ARG A 102 -13.73 12.30 -13.52
CA ARG A 102 -13.59 13.43 -12.61
C ARG A 102 -12.18 13.52 -12.06
N ARG A 103 -11.70 14.74 -11.87
CA ARG A 103 -10.42 15.02 -11.21
C ARG A 103 -10.41 14.49 -9.76
N LEU A 104 -9.24 14.08 -9.30
CA LEU A 104 -8.96 13.75 -7.91
C LEU A 104 -7.99 14.77 -7.35
N VAL A 105 -8.14 15.09 -6.07
CA VAL A 105 -7.22 15.92 -5.30
C VAL A 105 -6.60 15.05 -4.22
N PHE A 106 -5.28 14.99 -4.18
CA PHE A 106 -4.54 14.35 -3.10
C PHE A 106 -3.84 15.41 -2.28
N GLU A 107 -3.96 15.30 -0.96
CA GLU A 107 -3.35 16.23 -0.01
C GLU A 107 -2.71 15.46 1.13
N THR A 108 -1.51 15.87 1.53
CA THR A 108 -0.87 15.37 2.73
C THR A 108 -1.19 16.29 3.90
N VAL A 109 -2.07 15.86 4.80
CA VAL A 109 -2.49 16.64 5.97
C VAL A 109 -1.65 16.29 7.19
N ILE A 110 -1.18 17.32 7.88
CA ILE A 110 -0.32 17.22 9.06
C ILE A 110 -1.13 17.56 10.31
N TYR A 111 -1.11 16.67 11.29
CA TYR A 111 -1.66 16.89 12.62
C TYR A 111 -0.50 16.97 13.61
N GLY A 112 -0.44 18.05 14.38
CA GLY A 112 0.62 18.28 15.36
C GLY A 112 1.93 18.74 14.73
N ASN A 113 3.06 18.42 15.38
CA ASN A 113 4.39 18.85 14.92
C ASN A 113 5.11 17.68 14.24
N THR A 114 5.42 17.80 12.94
CA THR A 114 6.12 16.79 12.14
C THR A 114 7.20 17.43 11.29
N SER A 115 8.23 16.66 10.94
CA SER A 115 9.32 17.10 10.06
C SER A 115 9.02 16.95 8.57
N LYS A 116 7.88 16.32 8.20
CA LYS A 116 7.45 16.17 6.81
C LYS A 116 6.78 17.45 6.31
N ASN A 117 7.08 17.86 5.07
CA ASN A 117 6.37 18.94 4.42
C ASN A 117 5.06 18.41 3.81
N PRO A 118 3.94 19.13 3.97
CA PRO A 118 2.72 18.79 3.27
C PRO A 118 2.93 19.03 1.77
N TYR A 119 2.29 18.21 0.95
CA TYR A 119 2.18 18.46 -0.48
C TYR A 119 0.80 18.02 -0.95
N ASP A 120 0.34 18.70 -1.98
CA ASP A 120 -0.91 18.47 -2.65
C ASP A 120 -0.68 18.38 -4.16
N PHE A 121 -1.56 17.65 -4.84
CA PHE A 121 -1.60 17.64 -6.29
C PHE A 121 -2.98 17.25 -6.79
N GLU A 122 -3.26 17.66 -8.02
CA GLU A 122 -4.44 17.26 -8.76
C GLU A 122 -4.08 16.17 -9.78
N LEU A 123 -4.92 15.14 -9.87
CA LEU A 123 -4.82 14.08 -10.86
C LEU A 123 -6.07 14.10 -11.74
N ASP A 124 -5.90 14.51 -13.00
CA ASP A 124 -6.98 14.46 -13.98
C ASP A 124 -7.51 13.02 -14.16
N GLY A 125 -8.72 12.92 -14.72
CA GLY A 125 -9.32 11.65 -15.08
C GLY A 125 -8.43 10.83 -16.02
N TYR A 126 -8.51 9.51 -15.89
CA TYR A 126 -7.79 8.55 -16.73
C TYR A 126 -6.26 8.67 -16.71
N LYS A 127 -5.70 9.15 -15.60
CA LYS A 127 -4.26 9.25 -15.37
C LYS A 127 -3.81 8.44 -14.16
N ALA A 128 -2.51 8.21 -14.09
CA ALA A 128 -1.88 7.56 -12.94
C ALA A 128 -0.61 8.31 -12.51
N ILE A 129 -0.30 8.21 -11.22
CA ILE A 129 0.88 8.82 -10.61
C ILE A 129 1.44 7.92 -9.52
N GLY A 130 2.77 7.92 -9.37
CA GLY A 130 3.44 7.31 -8.24
C GLY A 130 3.34 8.20 -7.00
N LEU A 131 3.02 7.60 -5.86
CA LEU A 131 2.89 8.24 -4.56
C LEU A 131 4.02 7.80 -3.63
N ASP A 132 4.55 8.77 -2.89
CA ASP A 132 5.56 8.57 -1.84
C ASP A 132 4.95 8.33 -0.45
N ASN A 133 3.63 8.42 -0.32
CA ASN A 133 2.88 8.09 0.89
C ASN A 133 1.67 7.22 0.53
N ALA A 134 1.20 6.42 1.49
CA ALA A 134 -0.06 5.71 1.35
C ALA A 134 -1.26 6.66 1.42
N ILE A 135 -2.40 6.21 0.91
CA ILE A 135 -3.68 6.90 1.00
C ILE A 135 -4.35 6.43 2.29
N ASP A 136 -4.47 7.30 3.29
CA ASP A 136 -5.05 6.96 4.58
C ASP A 136 -6.57 7.12 4.58
N TYR A 137 -7.09 8.10 3.84
CA TYR A 137 -8.50 8.44 3.82
C TYR A 137 -8.96 8.82 2.43
N LEU A 138 -10.17 8.34 2.09
CA LEU A 138 -10.93 8.78 0.94
C LEU A 138 -12.16 9.55 1.42
N PHE A 139 -12.33 10.78 0.94
CA PHE A 139 -13.47 11.62 1.28
C PHE A 139 -14.23 12.05 0.03
N VAL A 140 -15.56 12.06 0.11
CA VAL A 140 -16.39 12.80 -0.86
C VAL A 140 -16.33 14.30 -0.56
N THR A 141 -16.35 14.64 0.72
CA THR A 141 -16.15 16.00 1.22
C THR A 141 -15.25 15.88 2.44
N PRO A 142 -14.03 16.44 2.40
CA PRO A 142 -13.09 16.31 3.50
C PRO A 142 -13.64 17.01 4.76
N PRO A 143 -13.56 16.37 5.94
CA PRO A 143 -14.01 16.99 7.18
C PRO A 143 -13.03 18.08 7.63
N ASN A 144 -13.49 19.05 8.41
CA ASN A 144 -12.60 20.09 8.97
C ASN A 144 -11.57 19.54 9.97
N SER A 145 -11.77 18.33 10.50
CA SER A 145 -10.82 17.66 11.40
C SER A 145 -11.05 16.16 11.45
N ILE A 146 -10.00 15.40 11.80
CA ILE A 146 -10.08 13.97 12.12
C ILE A 146 -9.40 13.70 13.46
N LYS A 147 -9.87 12.68 14.18
CA LYS A 147 -9.19 12.22 15.41
C LYS A 147 -8.07 11.26 15.04
N THR A 148 -6.85 11.62 15.40
CA THR A 148 -5.67 10.74 15.28
C THR A 148 -5.36 10.10 16.64
N LYS A 149 -4.87 8.85 16.64
CA LYS A 149 -4.44 8.17 17.87
C LYS A 149 -3.12 8.73 18.45
N SER A 150 -2.35 9.43 17.63
CA SER A 150 -1.04 9.99 17.98
C SER A 150 -1.10 11.51 18.09
N LYS A 151 -0.26 12.09 18.97
CA LYS A 151 -0.07 13.54 19.12
C LYS A 151 0.48 14.21 17.86
N SER A 152 1.14 13.44 17.00
CA SER A 152 1.61 13.89 15.70
C SER A 152 1.37 12.81 14.65
N ALA A 153 0.83 13.19 13.49
CA ALA A 153 0.57 12.29 12.38
C ALA A 153 0.58 13.04 11.05
N THR A 154 1.05 12.38 9.99
CA THR A 154 0.92 12.82 8.60
C THR A 154 -0.01 11.84 7.91
N LYS A 155 -1.04 12.34 7.22
CA LYS A 155 -2.09 11.52 6.60
C LYS A 155 -2.35 11.92 5.15
N GLY A 156 -2.41 10.94 4.26
CA GLY A 156 -2.81 11.14 2.87
C GLY A 156 -4.32 11.19 2.74
N TRP A 157 -4.86 12.32 2.30
CA TRP A 157 -6.27 12.53 2.00
C TRP A 157 -6.46 12.51 0.49
N LEU A 158 -7.41 11.71 0.03
CA LEU A 158 -7.86 11.71 -1.35
C LEU A 158 -9.31 12.16 -1.41
N HIS A 159 -9.62 13.16 -2.23
CA HIS A 159 -10.98 13.70 -2.39
C HIS A 159 -11.25 14.22 -3.79
N ARG A 160 -12.44 14.78 -4.00
CA ARG A 160 -12.96 15.31 -5.27
C ARG A 160 -13.54 16.70 -5.10
#